data_AF-A0A6A8GIW9-F1
#
_entry.id   AF-A0A6A8GIW9-F1
#
_cell.length_a   1.000
_cell.length_b   1.000
_cell.length_c   1.000
_cell.angle_alpha   90.00
_cell.angle_beta   90.00
_cell.angle_gamma   90.00
#
_symmetry.space_group_name_H-M   'P 1'
#
loop_
_entity.id
_entity.type
_entity.pdbx_description
1 polymer ?
#
loop_
_entity_poly.entity_id
_entity_poly.type
_entity_poly.pdbx_seq_one_letter_code
_entity_poly.pdbx_strand_id
1 'polypeptide(L)' 'MRHCSHPGCSWQAIAPTADAALTQYAEHLVEEHTRTVDVDIPDGMVQIRLEEDGEWITTTFEEARKLHDAAHDE' A
#
# COMPACT_ATOMS: atom_id res chain seq x y z
N MET A 1 -2.64 -5.03 19.18
CA MET A 1 -1.30 -4.63 18.70
C MET A 1 -1.23 -4.91 17.21
N ARG A 2 -0.74 -3.96 16.41
CA ARG A 2 -0.69 -4.07 14.94
C ARG A 2 0.76 -4.34 14.51
N HIS A 3 0.96 -5.32 13.65
CA HIS A 3 2.25 -5.67 13.05
C HIS A 3 2.19 -5.41 11.54
N CYS A 4 3.34 -5.26 10.91
CA CYS A 4 3.40 -5.18 9.47
C CYS A 4 3.12 -6.55 8.84
N SER A 5 2.27 -6.57 7.80
CA SER A 5 1.94 -7.80 7.06
C SER A 5 2.97 -8.13 5.97
N HIS A 6 3.95 -7.25 5.73
CA HIS A 6 4.96 -7.46 4.69
C HIS A 6 5.93 -8.60 5.07
N PRO A 7 6.21 -9.57 4.17
CA PRO A 7 7.11 -10.68 4.46
C PRO A 7 8.48 -10.21 4.94
N GLY A 8 8.90 -10.67 6.13
CA GLY A 8 10.21 -10.34 6.68
C GLY A 8 10.31 -8.98 7.37
N CYS A 9 9.23 -8.19 7.40
CA CYS A 9 9.21 -6.94 8.18
C CYS A 9 8.84 -7.22 9.64
N SER A 10 9.74 -6.92 10.57
CA SER A 10 9.52 -7.08 12.01
C SER A 10 8.91 -5.86 12.69
N TRP A 11 8.32 -4.93 11.92
CA TRP A 11 7.77 -3.70 12.45
C TRP A 11 6.48 -3.95 13.26
N GLN A 12 6.35 -3.23 14.37
CA GLN A 12 5.19 -3.29 15.25
C GLN A 12 4.83 -1.91 15.78
N ALA A 13 3.53 -1.60 15.82
CA ALA A 13 3.01 -0.37 16.40
C ALA A 13 3.23 -0.34 17.92
N ILE A 14 3.74 0.78 18.42
CA ILE A 14 3.97 1.04 19.86
C ILE A 14 2.88 1.92 20.48
N ALA A 15 1.93 2.40 19.66
CA ALA A 15 0.89 3.31 20.11
C ALA A 15 -0.11 2.66 21.09
N PRO A 16 -0.60 3.43 22.08
CA PRO A 16 -1.51 2.92 23.12
C PRO A 16 -2.96 2.73 22.65
N THR A 17 -3.34 3.31 21.51
CA THR A 17 -4.70 3.22 20.95
C THR A 17 -4.68 2.60 19.55
N ALA A 18 -5.81 2.00 19.16
CA ALA A 18 -5.94 1.38 17.84
C ALA A 18 -5.81 2.39 16.71
N ASP A 19 -6.38 3.59 16.87
CA ASP A 19 -6.34 4.68 15.89
C ASP A 19 -4.90 5.19 15.68
N ALA A 20 -4.16 5.43 16.76
CA ALA A 20 -2.76 5.84 16.65
C ALA A 20 -1.87 4.71 16.10
N ALA A 21 -2.19 3.44 16.37
CA ALA A 21 -1.50 2.30 15.77
C ALA A 21 -1.80 2.17 14.26
N LEU A 22 -2.98 2.60 13.81
CA LEU A 22 -3.34 2.70 12.39
C LEU A 22 -2.51 3.79 11.70
N THR A 23 -2.38 4.97 12.32
CA THR A 23 -1.55 6.06 11.80
C THR A 23 -0.09 5.65 11.66
N GLN A 24 0.51 5.11 12.73
CA GLN A 24 1.90 4.62 12.70
C GLN A 24 2.13 3.55 11.63
N TYR A 25 1.15 2.69 11.43
CA TYR A 25 1.24 1.65 10.40
C TYR A 25 1.20 2.23 8.99
N ALA A 26 0.33 3.22 8.74
CA ALA A 26 0.27 3.90 7.45
C ALA A 26 1.58 4.65 7.13
N GLU A 27 2.17 5.32 8.12
CA GLU A 27 3.47 5.98 7.99
C GLU A 27 4.57 4.97 7.63
N HIS A 28 4.66 3.87 8.39
CA HIS A 28 5.64 2.82 8.14
C HIS A 28 5.52 2.20 6.73
N LEU A 29 4.30 1.94 6.25
CA LEU A 29 4.09 1.41 4.90
C LEU A 29 4.63 2.35 3.83
N VAL A 30 4.43 3.66 3.99
CA VAL A 30 4.94 4.65 3.05
C VAL A 30 6.47 4.71 3.12
N GLU A 31 7.06 4.77 4.31
CA GLU A 31 8.50 4.93 4.44
C GLU A 31 9.30 3.69 4.01
N GLU A 32 8.89 2.50 4.44
CA GLU A 32 9.72 1.29 4.32
C GLU A 32 9.29 0.38 3.15
N HIS A 33 8.05 0.53 2.68
CA HIS A 33 7.45 -0.40 1.71
C HIS A 33 6.89 0.26 0.45
N THR A 34 6.95 1.59 0.32
CA THR A 34 6.73 2.22 -0.98
C THR A 34 8.04 2.41 -1.72
N ARG A 35 8.02 2.13 -3.01
CA ARG A 35 9.12 2.44 -3.91
C ARG A 35 8.75 3.69 -4.68
N THR A 36 9.54 4.76 -4.54
CA THR A 36 9.43 5.91 -5.43
C THR A 36 9.91 5.47 -6.81
N VAL A 37 9.03 5.55 -7.81
CA VAL A 37 9.37 5.30 -9.21
C VAL A 37 9.34 6.65 -9.92
N ASP A 38 10.41 6.95 -10.66
CA ASP A 38 10.52 8.16 -11.47
C ASP A 38 9.74 7.97 -12.77
N VAL A 39 8.41 8.07 -12.66
CA VAL A 39 7.46 7.97 -13.77
C VAL A 39 6.53 9.17 -13.73
N ASP A 40 6.36 9.82 -14.88
CA ASP A 40 5.34 10.85 -15.07
C ASP A 40 3.94 10.20 -15.02
N ILE A 41 3.37 10.13 -13.82
CA ILE A 41 1.97 9.76 -13.63
C ILE A 41 1.13 11.04 -13.72
N PRO A 42 0.15 11.12 -14.62
CA PRO A 42 -0.69 12.30 -14.72
C PRO A 42 -1.45 12.59 -13.41
N ASP A 43 -1.69 13.87 -13.12
CA ASP A 43 -2.40 14.29 -11.92
C ASP A 43 -3.73 13.54 -11.73
N GLY A 44 -3.94 13.01 -10.52
CA GLY A 44 -5.13 12.23 -10.16
C GLY A 44 -5.10 10.75 -10.58
N MET A 45 -4.01 10.28 -11.17
CA MET A 45 -3.79 8.87 -11.47
C MET A 45 -2.74 8.24 -10.55
N VAL A 46 -2.77 6.92 -10.47
CA VAL A 46 -1.84 6.06 -9.73
C VAL A 46 -1.42 4.90 -10.61
N GLN A 47 -0.21 4.40 -10.40
CA GLN A 47 0.27 3.19 -11.06
C GLN A 47 0.28 2.04 -10.05
N ILE A 48 -0.44 0.97 -10.38
CA ILE A 48 -0.54 -0.23 -9.54
C ILE A 48 -0.03 -1.46 -10.28
N ARG A 49 0.45 -2.43 -9.53
CA ARG A 49 0.84 -3.74 -10.04
C ARG A 49 0.25 -4.79 -9.10
N LEU A 50 -0.62 -5.65 -9.63
CA LEU A 50 -1.37 -6.62 -8.82
C LEU A 50 -0.53 -7.84 -8.43
N GLU A 51 0.47 -8.20 -9.23
CA GLU A 51 1.35 -9.35 -9.02
C GLU A 51 2.83 -8.92 -9.08
N GLU A 52 3.76 -9.61 -8.41
CA GLU A 52 5.17 -9.22 -8.40
C GLU A 52 5.86 -9.21 -9.78
N ASP A 53 5.35 -10.00 -10.73
CA ASP A 53 5.81 -10.03 -12.13
C ASP A 53 4.75 -9.50 -13.13
N GLY A 54 3.69 -8.86 -12.62
CA GLY A 54 2.60 -8.33 -13.43
C GLY A 54 2.91 -7.04 -14.18
N GLU A 55 2.05 -6.68 -15.13
CA GLU A 55 2.11 -5.39 -15.82
C GLU A 55 1.74 -4.24 -14.87
N TRP A 56 2.43 -3.11 -15.03
CA TRP A 56 2.08 -1.86 -14.33
C TRP A 56 0.90 -1.18 -15.01
N ILE A 57 -0.19 -0.98 -14.27
CA ILE A 57 -1.43 -0.38 -14.78
C ILE A 57 -1.56 1.03 -14.21
N THR A 58 -1.61 2.03 -15.08
CA THR A 58 -1.93 3.41 -14.69
C THR A 58 -3.44 3.62 -14.71
N THR A 59 -4.03 3.98 -13.58
CA THR A 59 -5.48 4.13 -13.43
C THR A 59 -5.82 5.20 -12.38
N THR A 60 -7.09 5.49 -12.15
CA THR A 60 -7.51 6.43 -11.09
C THR A 60 -7.49 5.75 -9.72
N PHE A 61 -7.44 6.53 -8.64
CA PHE A 61 -7.50 5.99 -7.27
C PHE A 61 -8.73 5.10 -7.02
N GLU A 62 -9.89 5.48 -7.56
CA GLU A 62 -11.15 4.73 -7.39
C GLU A 62 -11.10 3.36 -8.08
N GLU A 63 -10.54 3.30 -9.29
CA GLU A 63 -10.39 2.06 -10.04
C GLU A 63 -9.30 1.18 -9.45
N ALA A 64 -8.19 1.76 -8.98
CA ALA A 64 -7.15 1.03 -8.26
C ALA A 64 -7.71 0.31 -7.02
N ARG A 65 -8.58 0.99 -6.26
CA ARG A 65 -9.27 0.38 -5.11
C ARG A 65 -10.14 -0.80 -5.52
N LYS A 66 -10.95 -0.66 -6.59
CA LYS A 66 -11.80 -1.75 -7.09
C LYS A 66 -10.98 -2.96 -7.53
N LEU A 67 -9.86 -2.72 -8.21
CA LEU A 67 -8.96 -3.80 -8.67
C LEU A 67 -8.31 -4.53 -7.49
N HIS A 68 -7.88 -3.80 -6.45
CA HIS A 68 -7.34 -4.39 -5.24
C HIS A 68 -8.38 -5.23 -4.47
N ASP A 69 -9.59 -4.70 -4.29
CA ASP A 69 -10.68 -5.40 -3.60
C ASP A 69 -11.08 -6.68 -4.37
N ALA A 70 -11.17 -6.62 -5.71
CA ALA A 70 -11.47 -7.79 -6.54
C ALA A 70 -10.39 -8.88 -6.45
N ALA A 71 -9.11 -8.50 -6.33
CA ALA A 71 -8.00 -9.45 -6.25
C ALA A 71 -7.87 -10.16 -4.90
N HIS A 72 -8.55 -9.69 -3.83
CA HIS A 72 -8.47 -10.25 -2.48
C HIS A 72 -9.75 -10.99 -2.04
N ASP A 73 -10.79 -11.04 -2.89
CA ASP A 73 -12.06 -11.74 -2.64
C ASP A 73 -12.11 -13.17 -3.24
N GLU A 74 -10.99 -13.71 -3.73
CA GLU A 74 -10.83 -15.11 -4.20
C GLU A 74 -10.04 -16.00 -3.24
#